data_AF-A0A9W6VSU1-F1
#
_entry.id   AF-A0A9W6VSU1-F1
#
_cell.length_a   1.000
_cell.length_b   1.000
_cell.length_c   1.000
_cell.angle_alpha   90.00
_cell.angle_beta   90.00
_cell.angle_gamma   90.00
#
_symmetry.space_group_name_H-M   'P 1'
#
loop_
_entity.id
_entity.type
_entity.pdbx_description
1 polymer ?
#
loop_
_entity_poly.entity_id
_entity_poly.type
_entity_poly.pdbx_seq_one_letter_code
_entity_poly.pdbx_strand_id
1 'polypeptide(L)'
;MTDDELADAVRDELTAAGLTVLGPEQDRGGVRVVVGDGVWVSWKCGAELSAAAMAVLRRGAYRQDRSQTHISLAYQGTVTEAMTGAIAAILTATGFEVQDDADDYHHPMDLLVGPRRAVPHWRDPIDPALDGASGFMPGVRVRVRSGEFAGAELTVSSTGVDLRTRAVIGYRLEHPSGDGFLDVPPDAVEFAADDFPAPRSSHAPA
;
A
#
# COMPACT_ATOMS: atom_id res chain seq x y z
N MET A 1 16.15 15.73 1.65
CA MET A 1 14.69 15.56 1.72
C MET A 1 14.18 16.65 2.63
N THR A 2 13.30 17.51 2.12
CA THR A 2 12.58 18.51 2.92
C THR A 2 11.44 17.84 3.70
N ASP A 3 10.86 18.54 4.68
CA ASP A 3 9.72 17.99 5.44
C ASP A 3 8.47 17.83 4.56
N ASP A 4 8.30 18.69 3.55
CA ASP A 4 7.22 18.54 2.56
C ASP A 4 7.42 17.28 1.69
N GLU A 5 8.64 17.04 1.20
CA GLU A 5 8.99 15.82 0.46
C GLU A 5 8.80 14.56 1.32
N LEU A 6 9.16 14.63 2.60
CA LEU A 6 8.95 13.53 3.55
C LEU A 6 7.45 13.30 3.78
N ALA A 7 6.67 14.36 3.99
CA ALA A 7 5.24 14.26 4.19
C ALA A 7 4.55 13.65 2.96
N ASP A 8 4.93 14.03 1.75
CA ASP A 8 4.38 13.45 0.52
C ASP A 8 4.75 11.96 0.38
N ALA A 9 6.00 11.59 0.67
CA ALA A 9 6.40 10.18 0.69
C ALA A 9 5.60 9.36 1.72
N VAL A 10 5.38 9.90 2.92
CA VAL A 10 4.56 9.27 3.97
C VAL A 10 3.11 9.11 3.51
N ARG A 11 2.51 10.14 2.90
CA ARG A 11 1.13 10.07 2.37
C ARG A 11 1.00 9.01 1.29
N ASP A 12 1.98 8.92 0.40
CA ASP A 12 2.04 7.93 -0.67
C ASP A 12 2.08 6.50 -0.13
N GLU A 13 2.96 6.22 0.83
CA GLU A 13 3.10 4.88 1.41
C GLU A 13 1.84 4.46 2.18
N LEU A 14 1.25 5.37 2.96
CA LEU A 14 0.01 5.10 3.68
C LEU A 14 -1.16 4.86 2.72
N THR A 15 -1.22 5.63 1.63
CA THR A 15 -2.24 5.45 0.59
C THR A 15 -2.04 4.11 -0.13
N ALA A 16 -0.80 3.73 -0.45
CA ALA A 16 -0.48 2.45 -1.06
C ALA A 16 -0.81 1.26 -0.14
N ALA A 17 -0.68 1.43 1.16
CA ALA A 17 -1.13 0.48 2.17
C ALA A 17 -2.67 0.42 2.34
N GLY A 18 -3.42 1.23 1.59
CA GLY A 18 -4.89 1.25 1.60
C GLY A 18 -5.51 2.13 2.68
N LEU A 19 -4.72 2.97 3.36
CA LEU A 19 -5.23 3.87 4.38
C LEU A 19 -5.83 5.14 3.74
N THR A 20 -6.91 5.64 4.33
CA THR A 20 -7.49 6.93 3.92
C THR A 20 -6.65 8.05 4.52
N VAL A 21 -5.82 8.68 3.70
CA VAL A 21 -5.07 9.89 4.06
C VAL A 21 -5.97 11.12 3.90
N LEU A 22 -6.05 11.92 4.96
CA LEU A 22 -6.92 13.08 5.06
C LEU A 22 -6.24 14.32 4.50
N GLY A 23 -6.96 15.05 3.65
CA GLY A 23 -6.63 16.43 3.32
C GLY A 23 -6.92 17.40 4.48
N PRO A 24 -6.45 18.65 4.40
CA PRO A 24 -6.54 19.63 5.50
C PRO A 24 -7.98 19.88 5.98
N GLU A 25 -8.96 19.80 5.08
CA GLU A 25 -10.36 20.12 5.38
C GLU A 25 -11.26 18.88 5.59
N GLN A 26 -10.69 17.67 5.59
CA GLN A 26 -11.50 16.45 5.70
C GLN A 26 -11.88 16.12 7.15
N ASP A 27 -13.18 15.96 7.39
CA ASP A 27 -13.76 15.59 8.69
C ASP A 27 -14.32 14.15 8.71
N ARG A 28 -13.59 13.23 8.10
CA ARG A 28 -13.87 11.79 8.12
C ARG A 28 -12.78 11.04 8.90
N GLY A 29 -13.04 9.77 9.21
CA GLY A 29 -12.02 8.91 9.83
C GLY A 29 -10.88 8.65 8.86
N GLY A 30 -9.64 8.71 9.33
CA GLY A 30 -8.46 8.57 8.48
C GLY A 30 -7.16 9.02 9.13
N VAL A 31 -6.07 8.91 8.37
CA VAL A 31 -4.74 9.34 8.78
C VAL A 31 -4.53 10.80 8.40
N ARG A 32 -4.10 11.62 9.35
CA ARG A 32 -3.70 13.00 9.10
C ARG A 32 -2.18 13.09 9.12
N VAL A 33 -1.62 13.79 8.12
CA VAL A 33 -0.18 14.07 8.01
C VAL A 33 0.02 15.59 8.02
N VAL A 34 0.69 16.09 9.05
CA VAL A 34 0.93 17.53 9.29
C VAL A 34 2.42 17.82 9.25
N VAL A 35 2.80 18.92 8.61
CA VAL A 35 4.16 19.46 8.63
C VAL A 35 4.22 20.60 9.65
N GLY A 36 5.16 20.49 10.59
CA GLY A 36 5.42 21.47 11.65
C GLY A 36 6.91 21.57 11.93
N ASP A 37 7.33 21.28 13.17
CA ASP A 37 8.72 21.03 13.56
C ASP A 37 9.22 19.62 13.17
N GLY A 38 8.60 19.05 12.14
CA GLY A 38 8.76 17.67 11.69
C GLY A 38 7.50 17.20 10.96
N VAL A 39 7.48 15.93 10.57
CA VAL A 39 6.31 15.29 9.94
C VAL A 39 5.58 14.46 10.97
N TRP A 40 4.39 14.94 11.34
CA TRP A 40 3.55 14.31 12.35
C TRP A 40 2.41 13.54 11.69
N VAL A 41 2.18 12.32 12.17
CA VAL A 41 1.13 11.43 11.67
C VAL A 41 0.21 11.03 12.80
N SER A 42 -1.10 11.24 12.61
CA SER A 42 -2.10 10.90 13.62
C SER A 42 -3.33 10.24 13.03
N TRP A 43 -3.99 9.40 13.83
CA TRP A 43 -5.26 8.78 13.44
C TRP A 43 -6.44 9.60 13.96
N LYS A 44 -7.40 9.88 13.07
CA LYS A 44 -8.68 10.48 13.42
C LYS A 44 -9.79 9.43 13.35
N CYS A 45 -10.51 9.23 14.44
CA CYS A 45 -11.74 8.45 14.42
C CYS A 45 -12.81 9.10 13.51
N GLY A 46 -13.69 8.28 12.95
CA GLY A 46 -14.84 8.76 12.20
C GLY A 46 -15.85 9.53 13.06
N ALA A 47 -16.61 10.42 12.43
CA ALA A 47 -17.55 11.34 13.08
C ALA A 47 -18.56 10.61 13.99
N GLU A 48 -19.04 9.42 13.61
CA GLU A 48 -20.01 8.65 14.40
C GLU A 48 -19.44 8.20 15.75
N LEU A 49 -18.23 7.60 15.75
CA LEU A 49 -17.58 7.15 16.98
C LEU A 49 -17.19 8.34 17.86
N SER A 50 -16.66 9.40 17.26
CA SER A 50 -16.35 10.64 17.97
C SER A 50 -17.59 11.29 18.57
N ALA A 51 -18.71 11.35 17.84
CA ALA A 51 -19.97 11.91 18.35
C ALA A 51 -20.54 11.07 19.50
N ALA A 52 -20.49 9.74 19.41
CA ALA A 52 -20.94 8.85 20.47
C ALA A 52 -20.12 9.04 21.75
N ALA A 53 -18.79 9.07 21.64
CA ALA A 53 -17.90 9.31 22.78
C ALA A 53 -18.10 10.72 23.38
N MET A 54 -18.25 11.76 22.55
CA MET A 54 -18.55 13.11 23.02
C MET A 54 -19.91 13.20 23.74
N ALA A 55 -20.93 12.49 23.26
CA ALA A 55 -22.23 12.45 23.92
C ALA A 55 -22.15 11.83 25.32
N VAL A 56 -21.32 10.80 25.50
CA VAL A 56 -21.04 10.19 26.81
C VAL A 56 -20.35 11.18 27.74
N LEU A 57 -19.30 11.88 27.26
CA LEU A 57 -18.58 12.88 28.05
C LEU A 57 -19.51 14.01 28.52
N ARG A 58 -20.31 14.56 27.60
CA ARG A 58 -21.27 15.64 27.92
C ARG A 58 -22.31 15.23 28.95
N ARG A 59 -22.66 13.94 29.01
CA ARG A 59 -23.61 13.39 29.99
C ARG A 59 -22.96 13.02 31.32
N GLY A 60 -21.63 13.17 31.46
CA GLY A 60 -20.90 12.75 32.66
C GLY A 60 -20.97 11.24 32.89
N ALA A 61 -21.18 10.45 31.85
CA ALA A 61 -21.36 9.00 31.94
C ALA A 61 -20.01 8.26 32.08
N TYR A 62 -19.15 8.74 32.98
CA TYR A 62 -17.87 8.17 33.32
C TYR A 62 -17.51 8.48 34.78
N ARG A 63 -16.73 7.61 35.43
CA ARG A 63 -16.14 7.86 36.75
C ARG A 63 -14.73 8.42 36.57
N GLN A 64 -14.36 9.40 37.39
CA GLN A 64 -13.02 10.02 37.35
C GLN A 64 -11.89 9.04 37.69
N ASP A 65 -12.17 8.05 38.55
CA ASP A 65 -11.25 6.97 38.90
C ASP A 65 -11.11 5.89 37.80
N ARG A 66 -11.76 6.11 36.65
CA ARG A 66 -11.84 5.18 35.49
C ARG A 66 -12.40 3.79 35.81
N SER A 67 -12.93 3.56 37.01
CA SER A 67 -13.51 2.27 37.42
C SER A 67 -14.71 1.87 36.57
N GLN A 68 -15.44 2.87 36.05
CA GLN A 68 -16.52 2.71 35.10
C GLN A 68 -16.42 3.78 34.02
N THR A 69 -16.02 3.36 32.84
CA THR A 69 -16.01 4.19 31.62
C THR A 69 -17.04 3.60 30.66
N HIS A 70 -17.93 4.42 30.12
CA HIS A 70 -18.87 3.94 29.12
C HIS A 70 -18.13 3.40 27.89
N ILE A 71 -18.68 2.35 27.29
CA ILE A 71 -18.04 1.56 26.23
C ILE A 71 -17.55 2.42 25.05
N SER A 72 -18.32 3.41 24.61
CA SER A 72 -17.92 4.30 23.50
C SER A 72 -16.64 5.09 23.77
N LEU A 73 -16.38 5.50 25.01
CA LEU A 73 -15.13 6.20 25.36
C LEU A 73 -13.94 5.25 25.38
N ALA A 74 -14.13 4.05 25.97
CA ALA A 74 -13.11 3.02 25.96
C ALA A 74 -12.75 2.61 24.52
N TYR A 75 -13.76 2.36 23.68
CA TYR A 75 -13.58 1.97 22.29
C TYR A 75 -12.89 3.04 21.45
N GLN A 76 -13.19 4.33 21.65
CA GLN A 76 -12.49 5.39 20.92
C GLN A 76 -10.98 5.36 21.22
N GLY A 77 -10.60 5.22 22.49
CA GLY A 77 -9.20 5.11 22.90
C GLY A 77 -8.54 3.89 22.27
N THR A 78 -9.15 2.71 22.44
CA THR A 78 -8.62 1.44 21.89
C THR A 78 -8.48 1.48 20.36
N VAL A 79 -9.45 2.04 19.63
CA VAL A 79 -9.35 2.17 18.17
C VAL A 79 -8.22 3.11 17.79
N THR A 80 -8.07 4.23 18.49
CA THR A 80 -6.98 5.19 18.20
C THR A 80 -5.62 4.53 18.42
N GLU A 81 -5.42 3.86 19.55
CA GLU A 81 -4.19 3.12 19.86
C GLU A 81 -3.88 2.03 18.84
N ALA A 82 -4.86 1.19 18.52
CA ALA A 82 -4.67 0.12 17.54
C ALA A 82 -4.31 0.66 16.15
N MET A 83 -4.96 1.74 15.71
CA MET A 83 -4.68 2.35 14.41
C MET A 83 -3.33 3.06 14.38
N THR A 84 -2.97 3.82 15.42
CA THR A 84 -1.63 4.43 15.54
C THR A 84 -0.54 3.35 15.51
N GLY A 85 -0.70 2.26 16.25
CA GLY A 85 0.25 1.14 16.22
C GLY A 85 0.37 0.48 14.84
N ALA A 86 -0.75 0.30 14.12
CA ALA A 86 -0.74 -0.23 12.76
C ALA A 86 -0.02 0.72 11.78
N ILE A 87 -0.27 2.03 11.87
CA ILE A 87 0.39 3.06 11.05
C ILE A 87 1.90 3.04 11.29
N ALA A 88 2.34 3.00 12.56
CA ALA A 88 3.75 2.92 12.91
C ALA A 88 4.42 1.68 12.30
N ALA A 89 3.75 0.52 12.37
CA ALA A 89 4.25 -0.73 11.79
C ALA A 89 4.39 -0.66 10.27
N ILE A 90 3.41 -0.08 9.57
CA ILE A 90 3.45 0.12 8.10
C ILE A 90 4.63 1.03 7.73
N LEU A 91 4.74 2.20 8.36
CA LEU A 91 5.79 3.17 8.05
C LEU A 91 7.19 2.59 8.32
N THR A 92 7.35 1.89 9.45
CA THR A 92 8.59 1.19 9.77
C THR A 92 8.92 0.10 8.74
N ALA A 93 7.93 -0.68 8.30
CA ALA A 93 8.13 -1.72 7.28
C ALA A 93 8.55 -1.14 5.92
N THR A 94 8.08 0.07 5.58
CA THR A 94 8.52 0.82 4.39
C THR A 94 9.87 1.53 4.58
N GLY A 95 10.46 1.44 5.78
CA GLY A 95 11.81 1.93 6.08
C GLY A 95 11.87 3.35 6.65
N PHE A 96 10.75 3.97 7.01
CA PHE A 96 10.77 5.23 7.75
C PHE A 96 11.21 5.00 9.19
N GLU A 97 11.90 6.00 9.75
CA GLU A 97 12.09 6.09 11.19
C GLU A 97 10.80 6.64 11.82
N VAL A 98 10.27 5.95 12.82
CA VAL A 98 9.04 6.35 13.52
C VAL A 98 9.35 6.45 15.00
N GLN A 99 8.99 7.58 15.60
CA GLN A 99 9.04 7.79 17.04
C GLN A 99 7.61 7.91 17.55
N ASP A 100 7.25 7.02 18.47
CA ASP A 100 6.12 7.20 19.36
C ASP A 100 6.52 8.17 20.50
N ASP A 101 5.52 8.80 21.10
CA ASP A 101 5.69 9.57 22.34
C ASP A 101 6.73 10.72 22.27
N ALA A 102 7.00 11.24 21.07
CA ALA A 102 7.98 12.31 20.84
C ALA A 102 7.57 13.64 21.51
N ASP A 103 6.25 13.87 21.67
CA ASP A 103 5.69 14.94 22.47
C ASP A 103 4.39 14.49 23.17
N ASP A 104 4.55 13.67 24.20
CA ASP A 104 3.43 13.18 25.03
C ASP A 104 2.57 14.28 25.66
N TYR A 105 3.11 15.49 25.80
CA TYR A 105 2.43 16.59 26.48
C TYR A 105 1.51 17.37 25.55
N HIS A 106 1.89 17.56 24.28
CA HIS A 106 1.09 18.33 23.33
C HIS A 106 0.44 17.47 22.24
N HIS A 107 1.01 16.30 21.96
CA HIS A 107 0.66 15.42 20.85
C HIS A 107 0.52 13.94 21.26
N PRO A 108 -0.33 13.63 22.27
CA PRO A 108 -0.50 12.26 22.71
C PRO A 108 -1.01 11.39 21.54
N MET A 109 -0.33 10.28 21.28
CA MET A 109 -0.63 9.32 20.20
C MET A 109 -0.31 9.78 18.77
N ASP A 110 0.31 10.95 18.58
CA ASP A 110 0.86 11.32 17.28
C ASP A 110 2.24 10.67 17.10
N LEU A 111 2.55 10.28 15.87
CA LEU A 111 3.83 9.70 15.49
C LEU A 111 4.69 10.77 14.83
N LEU A 112 5.92 10.94 15.30
CA LEU A 112 6.91 11.73 14.58
C LEU A 112 7.63 10.82 13.58
N VAL A 113 7.60 11.21 12.31
CA VAL A 113 8.19 10.44 11.22
C VAL A 113 9.46 11.12 10.74
N GLY A 114 10.54 10.34 10.71
CA GLY A 114 11.85 10.74 10.25
C GLY A 114 12.17 10.26 8.84
N PRO A 115 13.43 10.42 8.40
CA PRO A 115 13.84 10.07 7.05
C PRO A 115 13.70 8.58 6.76
N ARG A 116 13.53 8.26 5.49
CA ARG A 116 13.44 6.89 5.00
C ARG A 116 14.82 6.29 4.77
N ARG A 117 15.04 5.08 5.28
CA ARG A 117 16.24 4.27 5.02
C ARG A 117 16.12 3.60 3.65
N ALA A 118 17.26 3.34 3.01
CA ALA A 118 17.32 2.56 1.78
C ALA A 118 16.99 1.09 2.07
N VAL A 119 15.71 0.73 1.93
CA VAL A 119 15.18 -0.63 2.04
C VAL A 119 14.45 -1.00 0.74
N PRO A 120 14.31 -2.30 0.41
CA PRO A 120 13.49 -2.74 -0.70
C PRO A 120 12.09 -2.13 -0.62
N HIS A 121 11.61 -1.65 -1.76
CA HIS A 121 10.39 -0.89 -1.87
C HIS A 121 9.45 -1.55 -2.87
N TRP A 122 8.14 -1.43 -2.64
CA TRP A 122 7.14 -2.02 -3.52
C TRP A 122 7.10 -1.38 -4.92
N ARG A 123 7.66 -0.16 -5.10
CA ARG A 123 7.86 0.47 -6.41
C ARG A 123 9.20 0.13 -7.05
N ASP A 124 10.05 -0.66 -6.40
CA ASP A 124 11.30 -1.10 -7.02
C ASP A 124 10.96 -1.95 -8.25
N PRO A 125 11.72 -1.81 -9.35
CA PRO A 125 11.51 -2.64 -10.52
C PRO A 125 11.65 -4.13 -10.14
N ILE A 126 10.80 -4.97 -10.74
CA ILE A 126 10.93 -6.41 -10.60
C ILE A 126 12.32 -6.81 -11.09
N ASP A 127 13.06 -7.56 -10.27
CA ASP A 127 14.35 -8.13 -10.67
C ASP A 127 14.12 -8.99 -11.93
N PRO A 128 14.84 -8.75 -13.04
CA PRO A 128 14.72 -9.56 -14.25
C PRO A 128 14.90 -11.07 -14.00
N ALA A 129 15.62 -11.47 -12.94
CA ALA A 129 15.75 -12.88 -12.55
C ALA A 129 14.47 -13.48 -11.93
N LEU A 130 13.57 -12.64 -11.41
CA LEU A 130 12.27 -13.05 -10.88
C LEU A 130 11.16 -13.00 -11.94
N ASP A 131 11.41 -12.34 -13.08
CA ASP A 131 10.43 -12.20 -14.14
C ASP A 131 10.01 -13.57 -14.72
N GLY A 132 8.72 -13.87 -14.67
CA GLY A 132 8.18 -15.18 -15.06
C GLY A 132 8.59 -16.35 -14.16
N ALA A 133 9.27 -16.14 -13.02
CA ALA A 133 9.78 -17.23 -12.18
C ALA A 133 8.68 -18.14 -11.59
N SER A 134 7.51 -17.58 -11.29
CA SER A 134 6.31 -18.34 -10.89
C SER A 134 5.37 -18.67 -12.06
N GLY A 135 5.77 -18.33 -13.28
CA GLY A 135 4.95 -18.42 -14.47
C GLY A 135 4.15 -17.14 -14.71
N PHE A 136 4.12 -16.70 -15.97
CA PHE A 136 3.22 -15.63 -16.41
C PHE A 136 1.75 -16.05 -16.25
N MET A 137 0.90 -15.13 -15.82
CA MET A 137 -0.53 -15.40 -15.63
C MET A 137 -1.30 -15.29 -16.96
N PRO A 138 -2.47 -15.95 -17.11
CA PRO A 138 -3.35 -15.71 -18.24
C PRO A 138 -3.67 -14.23 -18.43
N GLY A 139 -3.62 -13.75 -19.67
CA GLY A 139 -3.80 -12.34 -20.05
C GLY A 139 -2.50 -11.53 -20.11
N VAL A 140 -1.39 -12.03 -19.58
CA VAL A 140 -0.08 -11.36 -19.67
C VAL A 140 0.42 -11.40 -21.11
N ARG A 141 0.93 -10.26 -21.59
CA ARG A 141 1.63 -10.18 -22.89
C ARG A 141 3.08 -10.60 -22.73
N VAL A 142 3.51 -11.53 -23.55
CA VAL A 142 4.89 -12.04 -23.58
C VAL A 142 5.44 -11.93 -25.00
N ARG A 143 6.75 -11.70 -25.10
CA ARG A 143 7.49 -11.74 -26.36
C ARG A 143 8.12 -13.11 -26.53
N VAL A 144 7.86 -13.75 -27.66
CA VAL A 144 8.49 -15.03 -28.01
C VAL A 144 9.95 -14.79 -28.39
N ARG A 145 10.88 -15.50 -27.76
CA ARG A 145 12.33 -15.32 -27.96
C ARG A 145 12.91 -16.19 -29.06
N SER A 146 12.26 -17.32 -29.35
CA SER A 146 12.79 -18.35 -30.27
C SER A 146 11.67 -19.12 -30.99
N GLY A 147 12.01 -19.76 -32.11
CA GLY A 147 11.07 -20.50 -32.96
C GLY A 147 10.46 -19.67 -34.09
N GLU A 148 9.42 -20.21 -34.74
CA GLU A 148 8.76 -19.60 -35.91
C GLU A 148 8.16 -18.23 -35.62
N PHE A 149 7.74 -18.01 -34.37
CA PHE A 149 7.10 -16.77 -33.92
C PHE A 149 8.03 -15.86 -33.13
N ALA A 150 9.36 -16.03 -33.25
CA ALA A 150 10.32 -15.18 -32.55
C ALA A 150 10.09 -13.68 -32.85
N GLY A 151 10.07 -12.87 -31.79
CA GLY A 151 9.76 -11.43 -31.83
C GLY A 151 8.27 -11.11 -31.74
N ALA A 152 7.36 -12.08 -31.91
CA ALA A 152 5.93 -11.84 -31.75
C ALA A 152 5.56 -11.61 -30.29
N GLU A 153 4.68 -10.64 -30.05
CA GLU A 153 4.07 -10.39 -28.76
C GLU A 153 2.70 -11.04 -28.71
N LEU A 154 2.56 -12.07 -27.87
CA LEU A 154 1.36 -12.89 -27.76
C LEU A 154 0.84 -12.86 -26.33
N THR A 155 -0.45 -13.16 -26.17
CA THR A 155 -1.09 -13.24 -24.86
C THR A 155 -0.98 -14.65 -24.31
N VAL A 156 -0.60 -14.78 -23.04
CA VAL A 156 -0.64 -16.05 -22.32
C VAL A 156 -2.09 -16.45 -22.11
N SER A 157 -2.50 -17.62 -22.60
CA SER A 157 -3.82 -18.20 -22.36
C SER A 157 -3.81 -19.07 -21.09
N SER A 158 -2.75 -19.88 -20.90
CA SER A 158 -2.59 -20.70 -19.70
C SER A 158 -1.13 -21.06 -19.46
N THR A 159 -0.80 -21.37 -18.20
CA THR A 159 0.56 -21.73 -17.78
C THR A 159 0.57 -23.14 -17.22
N GLY A 160 1.43 -23.98 -17.79
CA GLY A 160 1.68 -25.32 -17.30
C GLY A 160 2.62 -25.26 -16.11
N VAL A 161 2.20 -25.83 -14.98
CA VAL A 161 3.00 -25.91 -13.75
C VAL A 161 3.04 -27.36 -13.27
N ASP A 162 4.23 -27.85 -12.94
CA ASP A 162 4.38 -29.10 -12.20
C ASP A 162 3.89 -28.88 -10.76
N LEU A 163 2.80 -29.55 -10.36
CA LEU A 163 2.20 -29.35 -9.04
C LEU A 163 3.07 -29.80 -7.85
N ARG A 164 4.07 -30.65 -8.09
CA ARG A 164 4.96 -31.18 -7.05
C ARG A 164 6.13 -30.24 -6.80
N THR A 165 6.71 -29.68 -7.86
CA THR A 165 7.88 -28.79 -7.79
C THR A 165 7.51 -27.31 -7.86
N ARG A 166 6.28 -27.00 -8.31
CA ARG A 166 5.81 -25.67 -8.72
C ARG A 166 6.63 -25.04 -9.85
N ALA A 167 7.43 -25.82 -10.56
CA ALA A 167 8.19 -25.34 -11.70
C ALA A 167 7.25 -25.10 -12.89
N VAL A 168 7.49 -24.02 -13.63
CA VAL A 168 6.83 -23.77 -14.91
C VAL A 168 7.37 -24.78 -15.92
N ILE A 169 6.47 -25.49 -16.61
CA ILE A 169 6.83 -26.50 -17.62
C ILE A 169 6.52 -26.06 -19.05
N GLY A 170 5.72 -25.00 -19.21
CA GLY A 170 5.46 -24.38 -20.51
C GLY A 170 4.31 -23.38 -20.47
N TYR A 171 4.11 -22.68 -21.57
CA TYR A 171 3.03 -21.73 -21.76
C TYR A 171 2.19 -22.12 -22.97
N ARG A 172 0.89 -21.83 -22.88
CA ARG A 172 -0.02 -21.83 -24.01
C ARG A 172 -0.33 -20.39 -24.35
N LEU A 173 0.02 -19.96 -25.55
CA LEU A 173 -0.16 -18.59 -26.05
C LEU A 173 -1.29 -18.54 -27.06
N GLU A 174 -2.00 -17.42 -27.13
CA GLU A 174 -2.95 -17.14 -28.21
C GLU A 174 -2.20 -17.07 -29.54
N HIS A 175 -2.71 -17.78 -30.56
CA HIS A 175 -2.06 -17.79 -31.86
C HIS A 175 -2.17 -16.41 -32.53
N PRO A 176 -1.12 -15.89 -33.18
CA PRO A 176 -1.14 -14.54 -33.78
C PRO A 176 -2.19 -14.35 -34.88
N SER A 177 -2.69 -15.43 -35.50
CA SER A 177 -3.79 -15.36 -36.47
C SER A 177 -5.18 -15.23 -35.83
N GLY A 178 -5.30 -15.33 -34.50
CA GLY A 178 -6.56 -15.34 -33.77
C GLY A 178 -7.24 -16.73 -33.68
N ASP A 179 -6.72 -17.73 -34.38
CA ASP A 179 -7.26 -19.10 -34.39
C ASP A 179 -6.30 -20.07 -33.69
N GLY A 180 -6.74 -20.62 -32.55
CA GLY A 180 -6.02 -21.67 -31.83
C GLY A 180 -4.95 -21.16 -30.87
N PHE A 181 -4.03 -22.05 -30.51
CA PHE A 181 -3.02 -21.81 -29.48
C PHE A 181 -1.65 -22.34 -29.89
N LEU A 182 -0.60 -21.72 -29.35
CA LEU A 182 0.78 -22.14 -29.47
C LEU A 182 1.30 -22.60 -28.11
N ASP A 183 1.77 -23.84 -28.02
CA ASP A 183 2.45 -24.34 -26.83
C ASP A 183 3.97 -24.06 -26.96
N VAL A 184 4.57 -23.37 -25.98
CA VAL A 184 5.99 -23.00 -25.96
C VAL A 184 6.65 -23.40 -24.63
N PRO A 185 7.96 -23.72 -24.62
CA PRO A 185 8.67 -24.00 -23.38
C PRO A 185 8.88 -22.71 -22.55
N PRO A 186 9.14 -22.82 -21.24
CA PRO A 186 9.21 -21.67 -20.34
C PRO A 186 10.27 -20.63 -20.71
N ASP A 187 11.39 -21.06 -21.28
CA ASP A 187 12.54 -20.25 -21.65
C ASP A 187 12.41 -19.56 -23.02
N ALA A 188 11.37 -19.92 -23.79
CA ALA A 188 11.09 -19.33 -25.10
C ALA A 188 10.28 -18.03 -25.04
N VAL A 189 9.99 -17.50 -23.85
CA VAL A 189 9.24 -16.25 -23.68
C VAL A 189 9.88 -15.33 -22.65
N GLU A 190 9.68 -14.04 -22.82
CA GLU A 190 9.98 -13.00 -21.85
C GLU A 190 8.79 -12.03 -21.74
N PHE A 191 8.71 -11.27 -20.66
CA PHE A 191 7.65 -10.28 -20.50
C PHE A 191 7.75 -9.18 -21.56
N ALA A 192 6.64 -8.81 -22.19
CA ALA A 192 6.63 -7.82 -23.28
C ALA A 192 6.47 -6.35 -22.81
N ALA A 193 6.40 -6.12 -21.49
CA ALA A 193 5.94 -4.90 -20.81
C ALA A 193 4.40 -4.83 -20.64
N ASP A 194 3.95 -4.26 -19.53
CA ASP A 194 2.55 -3.90 -19.35
C ASP A 194 2.24 -2.60 -20.10
N ASP A 195 1.16 -2.59 -20.88
CA ASP A 195 0.49 -1.35 -21.29
C ASP A 195 -0.26 -0.74 -20.08
N PHE A 196 0.41 -0.56 -18.93
CA PHE A 196 -0.15 0.27 -17.86
C PHE A 196 0.00 1.73 -18.29
N PRO A 197 -1.09 2.51 -18.39
CA PRO A 197 -0.96 3.93 -18.61
C PRO A 197 -0.10 4.49 -17.48
N ALA A 198 0.98 5.20 -17.82
CA ALA A 198 1.82 5.87 -16.85
C ALA A 198 0.94 6.64 -15.84
N PRO A 199 1.27 6.62 -14.54
CA PRO A 199 0.51 7.38 -13.55
C PRO A 199 0.45 8.82 -14.03
N ARG A 200 -0.78 9.32 -14.25
CA ARG A 200 -1.01 10.70 -14.68
C ARG A 200 -0.34 11.59 -13.65
N SER A 201 0.79 12.20 -14.02
CA SER A 201 1.38 13.27 -13.24
C SER A 201 0.29 14.33 -13.08
N SER A 202 -0.26 14.47 -11.87
CA SER A 202 -1.21 15.52 -11.55
C SER A 202 -0.43 16.83 -11.49
N HIS A 203 -0.08 17.38 -12.64
CA HIS A 203 0.15 18.80 -12.76
C HIS A 203 -1.23 19.46 -12.71
N ALA A 204 -1.62 19.88 -11.50
CA ALA A 204 -2.63 20.92 -11.36
C ALA A 204 -2.02 22.22 -11.91
N PRO A 205 -2.65 22.89 -12.90
CA PRO A 205 -2.24 24.22 -13.27
C PRO A 205 -2.60 25.20 -12.15
N ALA A 206 -1.73 26.20 -11.98
CA ALA A 206 -1.82 27.30 -11.02
C ALA A 206 -3.08 28.18 -11.21
#